data_AF-A0A8X6F6S3-F1
#
_entry.id   AF-A0A8X6F6S3-F1
#
_cell.length_a   1.000
_cell.length_b   1.000
_cell.length_c   1.000
_cell.angle_alpha   90.00
_cell.angle_beta   90.00
_cell.angle_gamma   90.00
#
_symmetry.space_group_name_H-M   'P 1'
#
loop_
_entity.id
_entity.type
_entity.pdbx_description
1 polymer ?
#
loop_
_entity_poly.entity_id
_entity_poly.type
_entity_poly.pdbx_seq_one_letter_code
_entity_poly.pdbx_strand_id
1 'polypeptide(L)'
;MTKEILKSKYGNKDKIIQAHLDYLENLTPIKDLSPSALNELYIDCNRRLQALDALGEKTQSYGRILTPKILRAFPHEICRNWVVYAKRENLAESDITKLIKFLSEEVEGTITANNIKGSLVPSYPIKSSLENFNVHSRPI
;
A
#
# COMPACT_ATOMS: atom_id res chain seq x y z
N MET A 1 -40.97 3.99 -13.10
CA MET A 1 -40.52 3.44 -11.80
C MET A 1 -39.16 2.70 -11.85
N THR A 2 -38.70 2.24 -13.02
CA THR A 2 -37.44 1.48 -13.18
C THR A 2 -36.15 2.33 -13.17
N LYS A 3 -36.17 3.57 -13.69
CA LYS A 3 -34.99 4.47 -13.71
C LYS A 3 -34.50 4.86 -12.31
N GLU A 4 -35.41 5.14 -11.39
CA GLU A 4 -35.12 5.53 -9.99
C GLU A 4 -34.45 4.41 -9.19
N ILE A 5 -34.92 3.16 -9.35
CA ILE A 5 -34.35 2.00 -8.64
C ILE A 5 -32.94 1.70 -9.14
N LEU A 6 -32.72 1.75 -10.46
CA LEU A 6 -31.39 1.62 -11.06
C LEU A 6 -30.46 2.75 -10.59
N LYS A 7 -30.94 4.01 -10.55
CA LYS A 7 -30.15 5.14 -10.04
C LYS A 7 -29.84 5.02 -8.55
N SER A 8 -30.73 4.44 -7.74
CA SER A 8 -30.47 4.23 -6.31
C SER A 8 -29.45 3.11 -6.05
N LYS A 9 -29.47 2.03 -6.86
CA LYS A 9 -28.52 0.92 -6.74
C LYS A 9 -27.16 1.22 -7.38
N TYR A 10 -27.14 1.70 -8.63
CA TYR A 10 -25.92 2.01 -9.37
C TYR A 10 -25.36 3.39 -9.05
N GLY A 11 -26.22 4.39 -8.79
CA GLY A 11 -25.75 5.72 -8.41
C GLY A 11 -25.14 5.77 -7.00
N ASN A 12 -25.30 4.74 -6.17
CA ASN A 12 -24.50 4.59 -4.95
C ASN A 12 -23.09 4.08 -5.29
N LYS A 13 -22.99 3.07 -6.17
CA LYS A 13 -21.72 2.54 -6.66
C LYS A 13 -20.86 3.61 -7.34
N ASP A 14 -21.43 4.36 -8.29
CA ASP A 14 -20.71 5.41 -9.02
C ASP A 14 -20.20 6.52 -8.08
N LYS A 15 -21.01 6.89 -7.06
CA LYS A 15 -20.58 7.85 -6.03
C LYS A 15 -19.45 7.31 -5.17
N ILE A 16 -19.48 6.03 -4.82
CA ILE A 16 -18.42 5.39 -4.04
C ILE A 16 -17.13 5.36 -4.88
N ILE A 17 -17.21 4.93 -6.15
CA ILE A 17 -16.07 4.96 -7.09
C ILE A 17 -15.49 6.37 -7.15
N GLN A 18 -16.34 7.39 -7.39
CA GLN A 18 -15.90 8.77 -7.48
C GLN A 18 -15.23 9.23 -6.18
N ALA A 19 -15.77 8.90 -5.01
CA ALA A 19 -15.15 9.25 -3.73
C ALA A 19 -13.75 8.63 -3.55
N HIS A 20 -13.52 7.40 -4.06
CA HIS A 20 -12.20 6.79 -4.05
C HIS A 20 -11.23 7.48 -5.02
N LEU A 21 -11.70 7.83 -6.22
CA LEU A 21 -10.91 8.56 -7.21
C LEU A 21 -10.57 9.97 -6.74
N ASP A 22 -11.56 10.72 -6.24
CA ASP A 22 -11.41 12.07 -5.69
C ASP A 22 -10.37 12.09 -4.57
N TYR A 23 -10.39 11.08 -3.69
CA TYR A 23 -9.38 10.95 -2.64
C TYR A 23 -7.97 10.80 -3.22
N LEU A 24 -7.79 9.89 -4.19
CA LEU A 24 -6.48 9.60 -4.79
C LEU A 24 -5.96 10.75 -5.66
N GLU A 25 -6.85 11.51 -6.30
CA GLU A 25 -6.49 12.66 -7.14
C GLU A 25 -6.13 13.91 -6.33
N ASN A 26 -6.65 14.02 -5.11
CA ASN A 26 -6.46 15.15 -4.21
C ASN A 26 -5.53 14.85 -3.02
N LEU A 27 -4.72 13.79 -3.13
CA LEU A 27 -3.68 13.51 -2.15
C LEU A 27 -2.75 14.72 -1.97
N THR A 28 -2.48 15.05 -0.72
CA THR A 28 -1.53 16.10 -0.36
C THR A 28 -0.17 15.49 -0.04
N PRO A 29 0.95 16.12 -0.44
CA PRO A 29 2.28 15.72 0.00
C PRO A 29 2.37 15.61 1.52
N ILE A 30 2.84 14.47 2.03
CA ILE A 30 3.07 14.32 3.46
C ILE A 30 4.19 15.26 3.91
N LYS A 31 3.99 15.87 5.08
CA LYS A 31 4.99 16.75 5.71
C LYS A 31 5.82 16.02 6.75
N ASP A 32 5.22 15.04 7.41
CA ASP A 32 5.90 14.15 8.32
C ASP A 32 6.54 13.01 7.52
N LEU A 33 7.84 12.81 7.74
CA LEU A 33 8.65 11.77 7.10
C LEU A 33 8.84 10.57 8.03
N SER A 34 8.08 10.48 9.12
CA SER A 34 8.09 9.34 10.02
C SER A 34 7.68 8.06 9.28
N PRO A 35 8.25 6.90 9.66
CA PRO A 35 7.85 5.61 9.07
C PRO A 35 6.35 5.33 9.21
N SER A 36 5.74 5.78 10.31
CA SER A 36 4.29 5.66 10.54
C SER A 36 3.48 6.48 9.54
N ALA A 37 3.83 7.74 9.30
CA ALA A 37 3.11 8.60 8.35
C ALA A 37 3.21 8.06 6.91
N LEU A 38 4.39 7.56 6.54
CA LEU A 38 4.61 6.89 5.25
C LEU A 38 3.74 5.65 5.09
N ASN A 39 3.65 4.84 6.13
CA ASN A 39 2.84 3.62 6.15
C ASN A 39 1.34 3.92 6.08
N GLU A 40 0.86 4.94 6.81
CA GLU A 40 -0.54 5.36 6.74
C GLU A 40 -0.93 5.84 5.33
N LEU A 41 -0.09 6.68 4.70
CA LEU A 41 -0.31 7.11 3.31
C LEU A 41 -0.38 5.92 2.35
N TYR A 42 0.54 4.96 2.47
CA TYR A 42 0.53 3.75 1.65
C TYR A 42 -0.73 2.91 1.87
N ILE A 43 -1.09 2.63 3.12
CA ILE A 43 -2.29 1.85 3.47
C ILE A 43 -3.53 2.52 2.88
N ASP A 44 -3.67 3.83 3.01
CA ASP A 44 -4.80 4.55 2.45
C ASP A 44 -4.85 4.47 0.93
N CYS A 45 -3.73 4.67 0.23
CA CYS A 45 -3.67 4.54 -1.22
C CYS A 45 -4.06 3.11 -1.66
N ASN A 46 -3.42 2.10 -1.07
CA ASN A 46 -3.66 0.69 -1.39
C ASN A 46 -5.13 0.30 -1.13
N ARG A 47 -5.69 0.70 0.02
CA ARG A 47 -7.11 0.44 0.36
C ARG A 47 -8.06 1.03 -0.67
N ARG A 48 -7.80 2.26 -1.13
CA ARG A 48 -8.67 2.93 -2.12
C ARG A 48 -8.61 2.22 -3.48
N LEU A 49 -7.42 1.80 -3.91
CA LEU A 49 -7.24 1.06 -5.17
C LEU A 49 -7.87 -0.34 -5.10
N GLN A 50 -7.71 -1.06 -3.98
CA GLN A 50 -8.39 -2.34 -3.78
C GLN A 50 -9.92 -2.20 -3.76
N ALA A 51 -10.43 -1.10 -3.19
CA ALA A 51 -11.87 -0.83 -3.22
C ALA A 51 -12.37 -0.59 -4.65
N LEU A 52 -11.61 0.12 -5.50
CA LEU A 52 -11.93 0.28 -6.92
C LEU A 52 -11.97 -1.08 -7.63
N ASP A 53 -10.95 -1.92 -7.44
CA ASP A 53 -10.92 -3.28 -8.02
C ASP A 53 -12.11 -4.12 -7.54
N ALA A 54 -12.47 -4.05 -6.25
CA ALA A 54 -13.62 -4.76 -5.68
C ALA A 54 -14.97 -4.25 -6.21
N LEU A 55 -15.04 -2.98 -6.61
CA LEU A 55 -16.19 -2.40 -7.30
C LEU A 55 -16.18 -2.75 -8.80
N GLY A 56 -15.21 -3.51 -9.29
CA GLY A 56 -15.12 -3.93 -10.69
C GLY A 56 -14.53 -2.88 -11.61
N GLU A 57 -13.93 -1.83 -11.05
CA GLU A 57 -13.10 -0.91 -11.82
C GLU A 57 -11.75 -1.55 -12.10
N LYS A 58 -11.22 -1.38 -13.31
CA LYS A 58 -9.87 -1.85 -13.63
C LYS A 58 -8.88 -0.77 -13.19
N THR A 59 -8.29 -0.87 -12.00
CA THR A 59 -7.42 0.18 -11.46
C THR A 59 -6.31 0.66 -12.42
N GLN A 60 -5.77 -0.23 -13.25
CA GLN A 60 -4.80 0.09 -14.31
C GLN A 60 -5.30 1.11 -15.35
N SER A 61 -6.61 1.23 -15.60
CA SER A 61 -7.16 2.24 -16.51
C SER A 61 -6.89 3.67 -16.02
N TYR A 62 -6.76 3.84 -14.70
CA TYR A 62 -6.49 5.13 -14.06
C TYR A 62 -5.00 5.40 -13.87
N GLY A 63 -4.11 4.45 -14.17
CA GLY A 63 -2.68 4.54 -13.86
C GLY A 63 -1.99 5.78 -14.40
N ARG A 64 -2.35 6.24 -15.61
CA ARG A 64 -1.79 7.47 -16.20
C ARG A 64 -2.09 8.73 -15.37
N ILE A 65 -3.23 8.75 -14.68
CA ILE A 65 -3.69 9.89 -13.87
C ILE A 65 -3.23 9.71 -12.41
N LEU A 66 -3.46 8.52 -11.84
CA LEU A 66 -3.26 8.27 -10.43
C LEU A 66 -1.81 8.03 -10.04
N THR A 67 -0.99 7.37 -10.86
CA THR A 67 0.43 7.15 -10.55
C THR A 67 1.15 8.47 -10.22
N PRO A 68 1.12 9.51 -11.07
CA PRO A 68 1.81 10.76 -10.74
C PRO A 68 1.17 11.53 -9.58
N LYS A 69 -0.11 11.29 -9.24
CA LYS A 69 -0.79 11.90 -8.08
C LYS A 69 -0.37 11.24 -6.78
N ILE A 70 -0.37 9.91 -6.75
CA ILE A 70 0.11 9.09 -5.64
C ILE A 70 1.57 9.40 -5.38
N LEU A 71 2.43 9.35 -6.39
CA LEU A 71 3.86 9.65 -6.23
C LEU A 71 4.09 11.03 -5.61
N ARG A 72 3.40 12.07 -6.08
CA ARG A 72 3.52 13.43 -5.52
C ARG A 72 3.12 13.53 -4.04
N ALA A 73 2.37 12.57 -3.51
CA ALA A 73 2.03 12.51 -2.10
C ALA A 73 3.20 12.00 -1.23
N PHE A 74 4.10 11.20 -1.82
CA PHE A 74 5.27 10.64 -1.15
C PHE A 74 6.49 11.59 -1.24
N PRO A 75 7.52 11.39 -0.38
CA PRO A 75 8.75 12.15 -0.44
C PRO A 75 9.47 12.03 -1.79
N HIS A 76 10.20 13.09 -2.16
CA HIS A 76 10.94 13.16 -3.43
C HIS A 76 11.91 11.99 -3.63
N GLU A 77 12.52 11.48 -2.56
CA GLU A 77 13.44 10.33 -2.64
C GLU A 77 12.74 9.07 -3.17
N ILE A 78 11.56 8.73 -2.61
CA ILE A 78 10.75 7.59 -3.06
C ILE A 78 10.31 7.80 -4.52
N CYS A 79 9.92 9.03 -4.88
CA CYS A 79 9.57 9.36 -6.27
C CYS A 79 10.72 9.09 -7.24
N ARG A 80 11.92 9.55 -6.88
CA ARG A 80 13.13 9.34 -7.68
C ARG A 80 13.46 7.85 -7.78
N ASN A 81 13.34 7.11 -6.68
CA ASN A 81 13.60 5.67 -6.65
C ASN A 81 12.63 4.92 -7.58
N TRP A 82 11.34 5.29 -7.61
CA TRP A 82 10.37 4.73 -8.55
C TRP A 82 10.79 4.94 -10.01
N VAL A 83 11.16 6.16 -10.39
CA VAL A 83 11.57 6.46 -11.79
C VAL A 83 12.78 5.61 -12.20
N VAL A 84 13.76 5.45 -11.30
CA VAL A 84 14.92 4.60 -11.54
C VAL A 84 14.52 3.13 -11.65
N TYR A 85 13.67 2.64 -10.75
CA TYR A 85 13.16 1.27 -10.74
C TYR A 85 12.38 0.96 -12.02
N ALA A 86 11.39 1.77 -12.38
CA ALA A 86 10.57 1.59 -13.56
C ALA A 86 11.40 1.54 -14.84
N LYS A 87 12.43 2.41 -14.96
CA LYS A 87 13.35 2.39 -16.10
C LYS A 87 14.20 1.12 -16.16
N ARG A 88 14.70 0.64 -15.02
CA ARG A 88 15.52 -0.59 -14.94
C ARG A 88 14.71 -1.83 -15.31
N GLU A 89 13.47 -1.88 -14.84
CA GLU A 89 12.56 -3.01 -15.06
C GLU A 89 11.77 -2.90 -16.39
N ASN A 90 12.04 -1.86 -17.21
CA ASN A 90 11.32 -1.57 -18.45
C ASN A 90 9.79 -1.52 -18.27
N LEU A 91 9.34 -0.92 -17.17
CA LEU A 91 7.94 -0.77 -16.81
C LEU A 91 7.36 0.51 -17.40
N ALA A 92 6.08 0.48 -17.72
CA ALA A 92 5.34 1.72 -17.97
C ALA A 92 5.26 2.54 -16.68
N GLU A 93 5.59 3.83 -16.75
CA GLU A 93 5.47 4.73 -15.58
C GLU A 93 4.03 4.80 -15.04
N SER A 94 3.03 4.47 -15.86
CA SER A 94 1.62 4.40 -15.48
C SER A 94 1.22 3.06 -14.82
N ASP A 95 2.12 2.09 -14.67
CA ASP A 95 1.79 0.79 -14.07
C ASP A 95 1.56 0.92 -12.56
N ILE A 96 0.29 1.10 -12.20
CA ILE A 96 -0.12 1.39 -10.82
C ILE A 96 -0.01 0.17 -9.90
N THR A 97 -0.20 -1.05 -10.42
CA THR A 97 0.01 -2.28 -9.65
C THR A 97 1.47 -2.43 -9.27
N LYS A 98 2.39 -2.17 -10.20
CA LYS A 98 3.83 -2.17 -9.90
C LYS A 98 4.21 -1.04 -8.95
N LEU A 99 3.62 0.13 -9.11
CA LEU A 99 3.82 1.26 -8.18
C LEU A 99 3.44 0.88 -6.75
N ILE A 100 2.25 0.34 -6.53
CA ILE A 100 1.78 0.00 -5.16
C ILE A 100 2.66 -1.07 -4.53
N LYS A 101 3.10 -2.07 -5.31
CA LYS A 101 4.07 -3.06 -4.83
C LYS A 101 5.38 -2.40 -4.40
N PHE A 102 5.94 -1.54 -5.27
CA PHE A 102 7.16 -0.79 -4.98
C PHE A 102 7.04 0.08 -3.72
N LEU A 103 5.91 0.78 -3.56
CA LEU A 103 5.67 1.62 -2.37
C LEU A 103 5.60 0.79 -1.08
N SER A 104 5.03 -0.43 -1.13
CA SER A 104 5.06 -1.36 0.01
C SER A 104 6.50 -1.66 0.42
N GLU A 105 7.36 -2.00 -0.55
CA GLU A 105 8.76 -2.36 -0.31
C GLU A 105 9.56 -1.17 0.25
N GLU A 106 9.36 0.04 -0.27
CA GLU A 106 10.03 1.26 0.24
C GLU A 106 9.58 1.63 1.67
N VAL A 107 8.29 1.50 1.96
CA VAL A 107 7.74 1.76 3.29
C VAL A 107 8.25 0.73 4.30
N GLU A 108 8.18 -0.56 3.95
CA GLU A 108 8.71 -1.66 4.78
C GLU A 108 10.22 -1.50 5.02
N GLY A 109 10.97 -1.10 3.99
CA GLY A 109 12.39 -0.79 4.08
C GLY A 109 12.67 0.37 5.04
N THR A 110 11.86 1.43 4.98
CA THR A 110 11.97 2.58 5.89
C THR A 110 11.70 2.21 7.34
N ILE A 111 10.65 1.42 7.60
CA ILE A 111 10.32 0.92 8.94
C ILE A 111 11.46 0.04 9.46
N THR A 112 11.94 -0.90 8.64
CA THR A 112 13.03 -1.82 9.00
C THR A 112 14.32 -1.07 9.31
N ALA A 113 14.70 -0.10 8.47
CA ALA A 113 15.89 0.72 8.70
C ALA A 113 15.78 1.57 9.97
N ASN A 114 14.58 2.10 10.27
CA ASN A 114 14.34 2.82 11.51
C ASN A 114 14.52 1.90 12.74
N ASN A 115 13.95 0.70 12.68
CA ASN A 115 14.12 -0.30 13.74
C ASN A 115 15.59 -0.68 13.94
N ILE A 116 16.37 -0.84 12.88
CA ILE A 116 17.82 -1.12 12.97
C ILE A 116 18.56 0.04 13.64
N LYS A 117 18.27 1.29 13.24
CA LYS A 117 18.86 2.50 13.86
C LYS A 117 18.50 2.65 15.34
N GLY A 118 17.29 2.21 15.72
CA GLY A 118 16.82 2.18 17.10
C GLY A 118 17.26 0.96 17.91
N SER A 119 17.84 -0.07 17.30
CA SER A 119 18.19 -1.34 17.96
C SER A 119 19.69 -1.58 18.08
N LEU A 120 20.30 -0.90 19.06
CA LEU A 120 21.26 -1.56 19.94
C LEU A 120 20.47 -2.42 20.97
N VAL A 121 19.95 -3.58 20.49
CA VAL A 121 19.70 -4.89 21.19
C VAL A 121 18.60 -4.99 22.30
N PRO A 122 17.84 -6.12 22.51
CA PRO A 122 17.33 -7.16 21.60
C PRO A 122 15.84 -7.63 21.80
N SER A 123 15.38 -8.36 20.76
CA SER A 123 14.45 -9.52 20.72
C SER A 123 12.98 -9.39 21.16
N TYR A 124 12.07 -9.64 20.22
CA TYR A 124 10.82 -10.32 20.50
C TYR A 124 10.96 -11.83 20.22
N PRO A 125 10.34 -12.71 21.02
CA PRO A 125 10.55 -14.15 20.93
C PRO A 125 9.90 -14.73 19.67
N ILE A 126 10.71 -15.41 18.86
CA ILE A 126 10.23 -16.36 17.85
C ILE A 126 9.51 -17.48 18.63
N LYS A 127 8.20 -17.64 18.43
CA LYS A 127 7.53 -18.89 18.78
C LYS A 127 8.03 -19.97 17.83
N SER A 128 9.07 -20.69 18.24
CA SER A 128 9.47 -21.91 17.55
C SER A 128 8.40 -22.98 17.79
N SER A 129 7.72 -23.38 16.73
CA SER A 129 6.95 -24.61 16.69
C SER A 129 7.91 -25.78 16.89
N LEU A 130 8.08 -26.21 18.14
CA LEU A 130 8.61 -27.52 18.48
C LEU A 130 7.80 -28.10 19.65
N GLU A 131 6.49 -28.24 19.43
CA GLU A 131 5.83 -29.44 19.91
C GLU A 131 6.34 -30.59 19.06
N ASN A 132 7.26 -31.38 19.63
CA ASN A 132 7.45 -32.81 19.43
C ASN A 132 8.84 -33.19 19.95
N PHE A 133 8.89 -33.63 21.21
CA PHE A 133 9.54 -34.87 21.65
C PHE A 133 9.39 -34.95 23.16
N ASN A 134 8.22 -35.42 23.58
CA ASN A 134 8.03 -35.95 24.91
C ASN A 134 8.84 -37.25 25.03
N VAL A 135 9.97 -37.20 25.73
CA VAL A 135 10.63 -38.40 26.25
C VAL A 135 10.70 -38.26 27.76
N HIS A 136 9.69 -38.80 28.43
CA HIS A 136 9.73 -39.03 29.87
C HIS A 136 10.77 -40.11 30.17
N SER A 137 11.92 -39.70 30.72
CA SER A 137 12.77 -40.57 31.53
C SER A 137 12.76 -40.03 32.96
N ARG A 138 12.11 -40.75 33.88
CA ARG A 138 12.17 -40.46 35.33
C ARG A 138 13.48 -41.02 35.91
N PRO A 139 14.09 -40.37 36.92
CA PRO A 139 15.27 -40.90 37.59
C PRO A 139 14.93 -41.65 38.89
N ILE A 140 15.85 -42.57 39.21
CA ILE A 140 16.13 -43.31 40.47
C ILE A 140 15.19 -44.48 40.80
#